data_AF-A0A930WAC2-F1
#
_entry.id   AF-A0A930WAC2-F1
#
_cell.length_a   1.000
_cell.length_b   1.000
_cell.length_c   1.000
_cell.angle_alpha   90.00
_cell.angle_beta   90.00
_cell.angle_gamma   90.00
#
_symmetry.space_group_name_H-M   'P 1'
#
loop_
_entity.id
_entity.type
_entity.pdbx_description
1 polymer ?
#
loop_
_entity_poly.entity_id
_entity_poly.type
_entity_poly.pdbx_seq_one_letter_code
_entity_poly.pdbx_strand_id
1 'polypeptide(L)'
;MNEKKFPLTKEETLRLIERYPTPFHLYDEAKIRANFRRLRETFAWAPSFREHFAVKALPNPRIVQILHEDGAGTDCSSIPELIISAAAGVKGEEIMLTSNDTPYEEFQKAIELGAVINLDDLSHLDYMAKHAGLPNLLCFRYNPGNLVEGNDIIGKPVEAKYGLTREQMFEGYRRALEMGVKRFGVHTMVISAELRTEAFLLTARLMFELAAELKEKLGIHVEFVNLGGGFGIPYRPE
;
A
#
# COMPACT_ATOMS: atom_id res chain seq x y z
N MET A 1 -3.02 -10.00 -26.40
CA MET A 1 -3.29 -8.56 -26.43
C MET A 1 -4.48 -8.27 -25.54
N ASN A 2 -4.36 -7.31 -24.62
CA ASN A 2 -5.49 -6.85 -23.81
C ASN A 2 -6.40 -5.98 -24.69
N GLU A 3 -7.56 -6.50 -25.09
CA GLU A 3 -8.52 -5.74 -25.89
C GLU A 3 -9.20 -4.69 -24.99
N LYS A 4 -8.84 -3.41 -25.15
CA LYS A 4 -9.49 -2.29 -24.46
C LYS A 4 -10.77 -1.92 -25.20
N LYS A 5 -11.91 -2.40 -24.74
CA LYS A 5 -13.23 -1.98 -25.24
C LYS A 5 -13.70 -0.77 -24.46
N PHE A 6 -14.00 0.31 -25.17
CA PHE A 6 -14.66 1.47 -24.58
C PHE A 6 -16.13 1.08 -24.31
N PRO A 7 -16.65 1.30 -23.08
CA PRO A 7 -17.93 0.72 -22.68
C PRO A 7 -19.16 1.44 -23.26
N LEU A 8 -18.98 2.57 -23.95
CA LEU A 8 -20.06 3.37 -24.51
C LEU A 8 -19.96 3.48 -26.03
N THR A 9 -21.10 3.64 -26.70
CA THR A 9 -21.12 4.06 -28.10
C THR A 9 -20.78 5.55 -28.25
N LYS A 10 -20.54 5.98 -29.50
CA LYS A 10 -20.34 7.40 -29.82
C LYS A 10 -21.56 8.23 -29.40
N GLU A 11 -22.77 7.74 -29.69
CA GLU A 11 -24.03 8.41 -29.39
C GLU A 11 -24.25 8.55 -27.87
N GLU A 12 -23.93 7.51 -27.09
CA GLU A 12 -23.96 7.57 -25.63
C GLU A 12 -22.98 8.60 -25.08
N THR A 13 -21.77 8.65 -25.65
CA THR A 13 -20.73 9.61 -25.26
C THR A 13 -21.15 11.05 -25.55
N LEU A 14 -21.75 11.31 -26.71
CA LEU A 14 -22.26 12.63 -27.08
C LEU A 14 -23.38 13.10 -26.12
N ARG A 15 -24.30 12.21 -25.73
CA ARG A 15 -25.33 12.52 -24.72
C ARG A 15 -24.75 12.89 -23.36
N LEU A 16 -23.63 12.28 -22.96
CA LEU A 16 -22.95 12.66 -21.72
C LEU A 16 -22.33 14.05 -21.81
N ILE A 17 -21.75 14.41 -22.95
CA ILE A 17 -21.14 15.74 -23.18
C ILE A 17 -22.19 16.85 -23.17
N GLU A 18 -23.40 16.60 -23.67
CA GLU A 18 -24.51 17.56 -23.58
C GLU A 18 -24.98 17.77 -22.13
N ARG A 19 -24.87 16.75 -21.29
CA ARG A 19 -25.34 16.77 -19.89
C ARG A 19 -24.29 17.25 -18.90
N TYR A 20 -23.02 16.92 -19.11
CA TYR A 20 -21.92 17.19 -18.18
C TYR A 20 -20.86 18.07 -18.85
N PRO A 21 -20.49 19.22 -18.25
CA PRO A 21 -19.43 20.07 -18.77
C PRO A 21 -18.12 19.30 -18.95
N THR A 22 -17.42 19.57 -20.05
CA THR A 22 -16.13 18.95 -20.35
C THR A 22 -14.95 19.81 -19.89
N PRO A 23 -13.82 19.21 -19.46
CA PRO A 23 -13.55 17.76 -19.44
C PRO A 23 -14.13 17.05 -18.21
N PHE A 24 -14.46 15.77 -18.36
CA PHE A 24 -14.83 14.88 -17.25
C PHE A 24 -14.13 13.53 -17.37
N HIS A 25 -13.98 12.83 -16.23
CA HIS A 25 -13.55 11.43 -16.20
C HIS A 25 -14.76 10.51 -16.15
N LEU A 26 -14.70 9.41 -16.90
CA LEU A 26 -15.68 8.33 -16.86
C LEU A 26 -15.03 7.09 -16.25
N TYR A 27 -15.64 6.55 -15.21
CA TYR A 27 -15.19 5.33 -14.52
C TYR A 27 -16.20 4.20 -14.76
N ASP A 28 -15.69 3.04 -15.19
CA ASP A 28 -16.49 1.83 -15.33
C ASP A 28 -16.45 1.03 -14.02
N GLU A 29 -17.49 1.19 -13.20
CA GLU A 29 -17.60 0.50 -11.91
C GLU A 29 -17.53 -1.04 -12.07
N ALA A 30 -18.21 -1.60 -13.06
CA ALA A 30 -18.23 -3.04 -13.28
C ALA A 30 -16.81 -3.55 -13.59
N LYS A 31 -16.04 -2.82 -14.39
CA LYS A 31 -14.65 -3.18 -14.71
C LYS A 31 -13.73 -3.03 -13.51
N ILE A 32 -13.89 -1.99 -12.69
CA ILE A 32 -13.11 -1.78 -11.45
C ILE A 32 -13.32 -2.99 -10.51
N ARG A 33 -14.57 -3.33 -10.23
CA ARG A 33 -14.93 -4.47 -9.37
C ARG A 33 -14.41 -5.80 -9.93
N ALA A 34 -14.58 -6.03 -11.23
CA ALA A 34 -14.11 -7.25 -11.88
C ALA A 34 -12.58 -7.41 -11.79
N ASN A 35 -11.81 -6.32 -12.00
CA ASN A 35 -10.37 -6.36 -11.88
C ASN A 35 -9.91 -6.64 -10.44
N PHE A 36 -10.55 -6.01 -9.45
CA PHE A 36 -10.25 -6.25 -8.04
C PHE A 36 -10.55 -7.71 -7.64
N ARG A 37 -11.75 -8.21 -7.97
CA ARG A 37 -12.15 -9.59 -7.67
C ARG A 37 -11.22 -10.61 -8.31
N ARG A 38 -10.78 -10.38 -9.56
CA ARG A 38 -9.80 -11.23 -10.24
C ARG A 38 -8.46 -11.29 -9.49
N LEU A 39 -7.97 -10.15 -8.99
CA LEU A 39 -6.75 -10.11 -8.18
C LEU A 39 -6.94 -10.91 -6.88
N ARG A 40 -8.01 -10.63 -6.15
CA ARG A 40 -8.35 -11.34 -4.91
C ARG A 40 -8.46 -12.85 -5.11
N GLU A 41 -9.11 -13.30 -6.18
CA GLU A 41 -9.23 -14.72 -6.54
C GLU A 41 -7.88 -15.37 -6.85
N THR A 42 -6.94 -14.63 -7.45
CA THR A 42 -5.57 -15.11 -7.71
C THR A 42 -4.83 -15.44 -6.40
N PHE A 43 -5.19 -14.77 -5.30
CA PHE A 43 -4.65 -15.01 -3.96
C PHE A 43 -5.55 -15.88 -3.08
N ALA A 44 -6.55 -16.58 -3.63
CA ALA A 44 -7.47 -17.42 -2.84
C ALA A 44 -6.77 -18.55 -2.04
N TRP A 45 -5.55 -18.94 -2.41
CA TRP A 45 -4.71 -19.88 -1.67
C TRP A 45 -4.17 -19.31 -0.36
N ALA A 46 -4.18 -17.99 -0.19
CA ALA A 46 -3.81 -17.26 1.02
C ALA A 46 -5.08 -16.64 1.62
N PRO A 47 -5.81 -17.35 2.50
CA PRO A 47 -7.15 -16.93 2.95
C PRO A 47 -7.17 -15.59 3.72
N SER A 48 -6.02 -15.18 4.27
CA SER A 48 -5.85 -13.90 4.97
C SER A 48 -5.35 -12.78 4.04
N PHE A 49 -5.20 -13.03 2.73
CA PHE A 49 -4.78 -12.00 1.78
C PHE A 49 -5.80 -10.87 1.73
N ARG A 50 -5.29 -9.64 1.80
CA ARG A 50 -6.07 -8.42 1.63
C ARG A 50 -5.34 -7.48 0.69
N GLU A 51 -6.00 -7.14 -0.41
CA GLU A 51 -5.55 -6.08 -1.29
C GLU A 51 -5.87 -4.72 -0.64
N HIS A 52 -4.84 -3.90 -0.45
CA HIS A 52 -4.99 -2.52 0.02
C HIS A 52 -4.93 -1.59 -1.19
N PHE A 53 -6.05 -0.93 -1.50
CA PHE A 53 -6.08 0.03 -2.59
C PHE A 53 -5.24 1.26 -2.20
N ALA A 54 -4.22 1.57 -3.01
CA ALA A 54 -3.41 2.76 -2.83
C ALA A 54 -4.24 4.01 -3.17
N VAL A 55 -4.71 4.73 -2.15
CA VAL A 55 -5.69 5.83 -2.30
C VAL A 55 -5.17 6.94 -3.21
N LYS A 56 -3.86 7.21 -3.18
CA LYS A 56 -3.16 8.14 -4.08
C LYS A 56 -3.43 7.90 -5.58
N ALA A 57 -3.79 6.67 -5.99
CA ALA A 57 -4.06 6.35 -7.38
C ALA A 57 -5.40 6.97 -7.86
N LEU A 58 -6.40 7.03 -6.98
CA LEU A 58 -7.69 7.67 -7.25
C LEU A 58 -8.39 8.00 -5.92
N PRO A 59 -8.14 9.18 -5.32
CA PRO A 59 -8.68 9.58 -4.03
C PRO A 59 -10.15 10.04 -4.15
N ASN A 60 -11.01 9.16 -4.68
CA ASN A 60 -12.43 9.37 -4.86
C ASN A 60 -13.21 8.52 -3.84
N PRO A 61 -13.95 9.14 -2.90
CA PRO A 61 -14.67 8.40 -1.85
C PRO A 61 -15.61 7.32 -2.37
N ARG A 62 -16.28 7.56 -3.51
CA ARG A 62 -17.18 6.54 -4.10
C ARG A 62 -16.39 5.35 -4.63
N ILE A 63 -15.22 5.58 -5.24
CA ILE A 63 -14.36 4.49 -5.73
C ILE A 63 -13.78 3.68 -4.57
N VAL A 64 -13.32 4.34 -3.52
CA VAL A 64 -12.84 3.67 -2.31
C VAL A 64 -13.97 2.83 -1.68
N GLN A 65 -15.17 3.39 -1.59
CA GLN A 65 -16.34 2.68 -1.04
C GLN A 65 -16.67 1.41 -1.84
N ILE A 66 -16.74 1.46 -3.18
CA ILE A 66 -17.07 0.27 -3.98
C ILE A 66 -15.99 -0.83 -3.87
N LEU A 67 -14.72 -0.45 -3.75
CA LEU A 67 -13.62 -1.40 -3.55
C LEU A 67 -13.70 -2.02 -2.15
N HIS A 68 -14.02 -1.23 -1.14
CA HIS A 68 -14.23 -1.70 0.22
C HIS A 68 -15.44 -2.65 0.33
N GLU A 69 -16.56 -2.36 -0.36
CA GLU A 69 -17.70 -3.27 -0.50
C GLU A 69 -17.30 -4.64 -1.08
N ASP A 70 -16.26 -4.68 -1.91
CA ASP A 70 -15.66 -5.92 -2.44
C ASP A 70 -14.55 -6.49 -1.54
N GLY A 71 -14.24 -5.89 -0.40
CA GLY A 71 -13.29 -6.40 0.61
C GLY A 71 -11.88 -5.79 0.54
N ALA A 72 -11.68 -4.70 -0.19
CA ALA A 72 -10.41 -3.97 -0.17
C ALA A 72 -10.17 -3.30 1.19
N GLY A 73 -8.90 -3.27 1.61
CA GLY A 73 -8.40 -2.26 2.53
C GLY A 73 -7.93 -1.00 1.77
N THR A 74 -7.32 -0.06 2.48
CA THR A 74 -6.75 1.16 1.91
C THR A 74 -5.34 1.41 2.40
N ASP A 75 -4.44 1.78 1.50
CA ASP A 75 -3.12 2.31 1.83
C ASP A 75 -3.12 3.83 1.57
N CYS A 76 -2.98 4.59 2.65
CA CYS A 76 -3.04 6.04 2.71
C CYS A 76 -1.64 6.61 2.93
N SER A 77 -1.37 7.78 2.39
CA SER A 77 -0.11 8.50 2.51
C SER A 77 -0.25 9.91 3.11
N SER A 78 -1.47 10.28 3.53
CA SER A 78 -1.76 11.59 4.12
C SER A 78 -3.08 11.62 4.91
N ILE A 79 -3.29 12.65 5.72
CA ILE A 79 -4.56 12.90 6.44
C ILE A 79 -5.79 12.93 5.50
N PRO A 80 -5.79 13.65 4.36
CA PRO A 80 -6.94 13.65 3.45
C PRO A 80 -7.32 12.23 2.99
N GLU A 81 -6.34 11.37 2.73
CA GLU A 81 -6.59 9.98 2.34
C GLU A 81 -7.17 9.17 3.50
N LEU A 82 -6.69 9.35 4.73
CA LEU A 82 -7.28 8.74 5.93
C LEU A 82 -8.75 9.17 6.11
N ILE A 83 -9.06 10.44 5.88
CA ILE A 83 -10.44 10.97 5.95
C ILE A 83 -11.31 10.35 4.86
N ILE A 84 -10.80 10.26 3.63
CA ILE A 84 -11.52 9.62 2.52
C ILE A 84 -11.82 8.14 2.83
N SER A 85 -10.84 7.39 3.33
CA SER A 85 -11.01 5.98 3.69
C SER A 85 -12.03 5.80 4.83
N ALA A 86 -11.95 6.62 5.87
CA ALA A 86 -12.91 6.60 6.97
C ALA A 86 -14.33 6.94 6.50
N ALA A 87 -14.47 7.94 5.62
CA ALA A 87 -15.76 8.33 5.03
C ALA A 87 -16.34 7.25 4.11
N ALA A 88 -15.48 6.45 3.47
CA ALA A 88 -15.86 5.28 2.68
C ALA A 88 -16.21 4.03 3.53
N GLY A 89 -16.05 4.11 4.86
CA GLY A 89 -16.43 3.07 5.80
C GLY A 89 -15.31 2.12 6.21
N VAL A 90 -14.09 2.30 5.69
CA VAL A 90 -12.90 1.49 6.03
C VAL A 90 -12.46 1.80 7.46
N LYS A 91 -12.05 0.79 8.23
CA LYS A 91 -11.73 0.95 9.67
C LYS A 91 -10.58 0.07 10.12
N GLY A 92 -9.92 0.48 11.21
CA GLY A 92 -8.94 -0.35 11.91
C GLY A 92 -7.78 -0.78 11.01
N GLU A 93 -7.38 -2.04 11.16
CA GLU A 93 -6.25 -2.64 10.43
C GLU A 93 -6.51 -2.85 8.93
N GLU A 94 -7.69 -2.50 8.42
CA GLU A 94 -7.96 -2.41 6.98
C GLU A 94 -7.41 -1.12 6.36
N ILE A 95 -6.96 -0.18 7.20
CA ILE A 95 -6.27 1.06 6.81
C ILE A 95 -4.80 0.92 7.13
N MET A 96 -3.94 1.28 6.17
CA MET A 96 -2.51 1.44 6.37
C MET A 96 -2.12 2.92 6.14
N LEU A 97 -1.25 3.48 6.97
CA LEU A 97 -0.59 4.76 6.74
C LEU A 97 0.86 4.51 6.34
N THR A 98 1.19 4.81 5.08
CA THR A 98 2.53 4.72 4.49
C THR A 98 2.97 6.09 4.00
N SER A 99 3.74 6.80 4.82
CA SER A 99 4.24 8.15 4.55
C SER A 99 5.70 8.28 4.99
N ASN A 100 6.45 9.12 4.27
CA ASN A 100 7.90 9.25 4.45
C ASN A 100 8.34 10.51 5.21
N ASP A 101 7.45 11.49 5.35
CA ASP A 101 7.67 12.73 6.09
C ASP A 101 6.32 13.06 6.73
N THR A 102 6.10 12.50 7.92
CA THR A 102 4.76 12.33 8.49
C THR A 102 4.59 13.25 9.70
N PRO A 103 3.79 14.31 9.59
CA PRO A 103 3.40 15.14 10.72
C PRO A 103 2.73 14.33 11.84
N TYR A 104 2.91 14.76 13.09
CA TYR A 104 2.35 14.03 14.23
C TYR A 104 0.82 13.94 14.18
N GLU A 105 0.13 14.91 13.58
CA GLU A 105 -1.32 14.89 13.39
C GLU A 105 -1.76 13.72 12.52
N GLU A 106 -0.95 13.31 11.53
CA GLU A 106 -1.29 12.16 10.68
C GLU A 106 -1.15 10.85 11.45
N PHE A 107 -0.10 10.73 12.27
CA PHE A 107 0.05 9.60 13.19
C PHE A 107 -1.10 9.53 14.19
N GLN A 108 -1.47 10.65 14.80
CA GLN A 108 -2.61 10.71 15.72
C GLN A 108 -3.89 10.25 15.04
N LYS A 109 -4.15 10.72 13.81
CA LYS A 109 -5.34 10.32 13.06
C LYS A 109 -5.32 8.83 12.70
N ALA A 110 -4.18 8.30 12.29
CA ALA A 110 -4.02 6.87 12.01
C ALA A 110 -4.28 6.02 13.26
N ILE A 111 -3.73 6.41 14.42
CA ILE A 111 -3.95 5.72 15.70
C ILE A 111 -5.43 5.78 16.11
N GLU A 112 -6.08 6.94 15.98
CA GLU A 112 -7.52 7.11 16.26
C GLU A 112 -8.38 6.17 15.39
N LEU A 113 -8.02 6.01 14.12
CA LEU A 113 -8.71 5.11 13.19
C LEU A 113 -8.35 3.63 13.41
N GLY A 114 -7.35 3.32 14.25
CA GLY A 114 -6.83 1.98 14.46
C GLY A 114 -6.02 1.44 13.27
N ALA A 115 -5.50 2.33 12.42
CA ALA A 115 -4.74 1.97 11.23
C ALA A 115 -3.40 1.32 11.57
N VAL A 116 -2.92 0.48 10.66
CA VAL A 116 -1.54 0.00 10.65
C VAL A 116 -0.63 1.15 10.24
N ILE A 117 0.41 1.43 11.00
CA ILE A 117 1.38 2.47 10.65
C ILE A 117 2.64 1.81 10.10
N ASN A 118 3.08 2.31 8.94
CA ASN A 118 4.28 1.89 8.25
C ASN A 118 5.32 3.01 8.29
N LEU A 119 6.39 2.82 9.06
CA LEU A 119 7.44 3.82 9.19
C LEU A 119 8.50 3.67 8.10
N ASP A 120 8.81 4.80 7.47
CA ASP A 120 9.78 4.91 6.38
C ASP A 120 11.18 5.35 6.87
N ASP A 121 11.25 5.93 8.08
CA ASP A 121 12.47 6.43 8.73
C ASP A 121 12.49 6.06 10.23
N LEU A 122 13.68 5.77 10.77
CA LEU A 122 13.82 5.36 12.18
C LEU A 122 13.54 6.48 13.17
N SER A 123 13.85 7.74 12.83
CA SER A 123 13.59 8.89 13.69
C SER A 123 12.09 9.12 13.92
N HIS A 124 11.24 8.67 12.97
CA HIS A 124 9.80 8.73 13.14
C HIS A 124 9.28 7.84 14.26
N LEU A 125 10.00 6.78 14.67
CA LEU A 125 9.58 5.96 15.80
C LEU A 125 9.55 6.79 17.10
N ASP A 126 10.63 7.52 17.39
CA ASP A 126 10.72 8.37 18.59
C ASP A 126 9.76 9.55 18.49
N TYR A 127 9.69 10.16 17.31
CA TYR A 127 8.81 11.30 17.05
C TYR A 127 7.33 10.93 17.24
N MET A 128 6.89 9.83 16.63
CA MET A 128 5.54 9.30 16.78
C MET A 128 5.25 8.94 18.25
N ALA A 129 6.15 8.21 18.92
CA ALA A 129 5.95 7.82 20.31
C ALA A 129 5.81 9.04 21.25
N LYS A 130 6.59 10.10 21.00
CA LYS A 130 6.57 11.33 21.80
C LYS A 130 5.32 12.17 21.58
N HIS A 131 4.81 12.25 20.34
CA HIS A 131 3.79 13.23 19.97
C HIS A 131 2.40 12.64 19.68
N ALA A 132 2.33 11.37 19.25
CA ALA A 132 1.09 10.69 18.89
C ALA A 132 0.80 9.45 19.74
N GLY A 133 1.85 8.82 20.30
CA GLY A 133 1.78 7.53 20.97
C GLY A 133 2.18 6.39 20.04
N LEU A 134 2.06 5.15 20.51
CA LEU A 134 2.42 3.96 19.74
C LEU A 134 1.15 3.26 19.21
N PRO A 135 1.14 2.79 17.95
CA PRO A 135 0.04 2.01 17.41
C PRO A 135 0.03 0.57 17.98
N ASN A 136 -1.10 -0.10 17.83
CA ASN A 136 -1.23 -1.51 18.21
C ASN A 136 -0.42 -2.45 17.30
N LEU A 137 -0.32 -2.12 16.01
CA LEU A 137 0.36 -2.89 14.97
C LEU A 137 1.23 -1.93 14.14
N LEU A 138 2.54 -2.20 14.13
CA LEU A 138 3.55 -1.37 13.48
C LEU A 138 4.29 -2.18 12.41
N CYS A 139 4.63 -1.56 11.29
CA CYS A 139 5.61 -2.11 10.36
C CYS A 139 6.63 -1.04 9.97
N PHE A 140 7.76 -1.50 9.43
CA PHE A 140 8.76 -0.65 8.82
C PHE A 140 8.92 -1.00 7.35
N ARG A 141 9.16 0.01 6.52
CA ARG A 141 9.44 -0.19 5.09
C ARG A 141 10.89 -0.59 4.91
N TYR A 142 11.11 -1.79 4.38
CA TYR A 142 12.42 -2.25 3.96
C TYR A 142 12.80 -1.68 2.58
N ASN A 143 14.00 -1.11 2.50
CA ASN A 143 14.70 -0.81 1.26
C ASN A 143 15.83 -1.84 1.03
N PRO A 144 15.71 -2.72 0.02
CA PRO A 144 16.72 -3.74 -0.26
C PRO A 144 17.98 -3.22 -0.95
N GLY A 145 18.06 -1.91 -1.24
CA GLY A 145 19.23 -1.29 -1.84
C GLY A 145 19.62 -1.95 -3.17
N ASN A 146 20.88 -2.35 -3.30
CA ASN A 146 21.42 -2.94 -4.53
C ASN A 146 21.00 -4.40 -4.78
N LEU A 147 20.27 -5.03 -3.86
CA LEU A 147 19.74 -6.38 -4.05
C LEU A 147 18.60 -6.41 -5.08
N VAL A 148 18.02 -5.25 -5.39
CA VAL A 148 16.98 -5.08 -6.40
C VAL A 148 17.39 -3.95 -7.34
N GLU A 149 17.24 -4.16 -8.64
CA GLU A 149 17.65 -3.16 -9.65
C GLU A 149 16.72 -1.94 -9.69
N GLY A 150 15.44 -2.12 -9.35
CA GLY A 150 14.38 -1.13 -9.59
C GLY A 150 13.97 -1.11 -11.06
N ASN A 151 13.37 0.01 -11.50
CA ASN A 151 13.08 0.27 -12.90
C ASN A 151 12.99 1.78 -13.19
N ASP A 152 12.87 2.15 -14.46
CA ASP A 152 12.87 3.56 -14.89
C ASP A 152 11.71 4.40 -14.32
N ILE A 153 10.68 3.76 -13.77
CA ILE A 153 9.47 4.44 -13.28
C ILE A 153 9.61 4.75 -11.78
N ILE A 154 10.10 3.81 -10.98
CA ILE A 154 10.30 4.01 -9.53
C ILE A 154 11.72 4.47 -9.16
N GLY A 155 12.67 4.32 -10.08
CA GLY A 155 14.09 4.57 -9.86
C GLY A 155 14.83 3.38 -9.23
N LYS A 156 16.09 3.61 -8.85
CA LYS A 156 16.94 2.61 -8.19
C LYS A 156 16.77 2.68 -6.67
N PRO A 157 16.60 1.56 -5.94
CA PRO A 157 16.42 1.59 -4.49
C PRO A 157 17.61 2.21 -3.73
N VAL A 158 18.84 2.08 -4.26
CA VAL A 158 20.05 2.71 -3.69
C VAL A 158 20.02 4.25 -3.71
N GLU A 159 19.24 4.85 -4.60
CA GLU A 159 19.06 6.30 -4.74
C GLU A 159 17.77 6.76 -4.05
N ALA A 160 16.96 5.82 -3.56
CA ALA A 160 15.66 6.13 -3.00
C ALA A 160 15.80 6.74 -1.60
N LYS A 161 15.09 7.85 -1.38
CA LYS A 161 14.92 8.47 -0.06
C LYS A 161 14.04 7.64 0.89
N TYR A 162 13.53 6.49 0.45
CA TYR A 162 12.48 5.76 1.13
C TYR A 162 12.99 4.51 1.83
N GLY A 163 12.43 4.25 3.01
CA GLY A 163 12.60 3.00 3.75
C GLY A 163 13.98 2.83 4.38
N LEU A 164 14.07 1.77 5.16
CA LEU A 164 15.21 1.45 6.01
C LEU A 164 16.12 0.42 5.35
N THR A 165 17.42 0.57 5.57
CA THR A 165 18.36 -0.52 5.29
C THR A 165 18.07 -1.73 6.17
N ARG A 166 18.65 -2.88 5.82
CA ARG A 166 18.46 -4.11 6.59
C ARG A 166 18.88 -3.97 8.05
N GLU A 167 20.01 -3.31 8.31
CA GLU A 167 20.50 -3.07 9.67
C GLU A 167 19.53 -2.19 10.46
N GLN A 168 19.04 -1.12 9.83
CA GLN A 168 18.04 -0.23 10.41
C GLN A 168 16.72 -0.95 10.69
N MET A 169 16.31 -1.92 9.86
CA MET A 169 15.12 -2.74 10.15
C MET A 169 15.28 -3.46 11.51
N PHE A 170 16.38 -4.16 11.74
CA PHE A 170 16.62 -4.85 13.02
C PHE A 170 16.70 -3.88 14.20
N GLU A 171 17.33 -2.72 14.01
CA GLU A 171 17.36 -1.68 15.04
C GLU A 171 15.95 -1.18 15.39
N GLY A 172 15.14 -0.84 14.37
CA GLY A 172 13.80 -0.32 14.51
C GLY A 172 12.85 -1.28 15.21
N TYR A 173 12.84 -2.55 14.82
CA TYR A 173 12.03 -3.57 15.48
C TYR A 173 12.45 -3.81 16.94
N ARG A 174 13.76 -3.88 17.22
CA ARG A 174 14.26 -4.03 18.60
C ARG A 174 13.80 -2.86 19.47
N ARG A 175 13.97 -1.63 18.99
CA ARG A 175 13.56 -0.42 19.71
C ARG A 175 12.06 -0.36 19.92
N ALA A 176 11.27 -0.63 18.88
CA ALA A 176 9.82 -0.64 19.00
C ALA A 176 9.31 -1.69 20.03
N LEU A 177 9.97 -2.86 20.10
CA LEU A 177 9.70 -3.88 21.10
C LEU A 177 10.02 -3.38 22.52
N GLU A 178 11.18 -2.75 22.73
CA GLU A 178 11.59 -2.15 24.00
C GLU A 178 10.64 -1.03 24.46
N MET A 179 10.07 -0.29 23.50
CA MET A 179 9.07 0.74 23.75
C MET A 179 7.65 0.19 24.00
N GLY A 180 7.45 -1.13 23.84
CA GLY A 180 6.23 -1.82 24.22
C GLY A 180 5.28 -2.18 23.07
N VAL A 181 5.66 -1.96 21.80
CA VAL A 181 4.90 -2.46 20.65
C VAL A 181 4.96 -3.99 20.64
N LYS A 182 3.83 -4.65 20.39
CA LYS A 182 3.71 -6.12 20.51
C LYS A 182 3.43 -6.84 19.20
N ARG A 183 2.86 -6.14 18.22
CA ARG A 183 2.40 -6.72 16.96
C ARG A 183 3.12 -6.04 15.80
N PHE A 184 3.61 -6.86 14.89
CA PHE A 184 4.47 -6.37 13.82
C PHE A 184 4.11 -6.98 12.47
N GLY A 185 4.14 -6.16 11.43
CA GLY A 185 4.24 -6.61 10.05
C GLY A 185 5.55 -6.13 9.43
N VAL A 186 5.81 -6.50 8.18
CA VAL A 186 6.93 -5.95 7.38
C VAL A 186 6.39 -5.42 6.07
N HIS A 187 6.97 -4.34 5.54
CA HIS A 187 6.53 -3.74 4.29
C HIS A 187 7.72 -3.48 3.35
N THR A 188 7.50 -3.53 2.04
CA THR A 188 8.42 -2.97 1.05
C THR A 188 7.65 -2.41 -0.15
N MET A 189 8.27 -1.52 -0.92
CA MET A 189 7.73 -1.02 -2.18
C MET A 189 8.90 -0.60 -3.07
N VAL A 190 9.23 -1.45 -4.04
CA VAL A 190 10.48 -1.38 -4.84
C VAL A 190 10.25 -1.46 -6.35
N ILE A 191 8.99 -1.61 -6.78
CA ILE A 191 8.60 -1.73 -8.18
C ILE A 191 7.42 -0.82 -8.52
N SER A 192 7.37 -0.36 -9.76
CA SER A 192 6.22 0.39 -10.31
C SER A 192 6.00 0.04 -11.76
N ALA A 193 4.74 -0.16 -12.14
CA ALA A 193 4.31 -0.66 -13.44
C ALA A 193 5.14 -1.83 -13.99
N GLU A 194 5.54 -2.74 -13.10
CA GLU A 194 6.36 -3.90 -13.42
C GLU A 194 5.51 -4.99 -14.09
N LEU A 195 6.09 -5.58 -15.13
CA LEU A 195 5.46 -6.65 -15.94
C LEU A 195 6.22 -7.98 -15.80
N ARG A 196 7.47 -7.94 -15.32
CA ARG A 196 8.34 -9.10 -15.14
C ARG A 196 8.00 -9.81 -13.83
N THR A 197 7.72 -11.11 -13.92
CA THR A 197 7.34 -11.91 -12.74
C THR A 197 8.53 -12.09 -11.78
N GLU A 198 9.74 -12.09 -12.31
CA GLU A 198 11.00 -12.29 -11.59
C GLU A 198 11.22 -11.24 -10.49
N ALA A 199 10.85 -9.99 -10.76
CA ALA A 199 10.95 -8.90 -9.80
C ALA A 199 10.02 -9.12 -8.59
N PHE A 200 8.79 -9.60 -8.81
CA PHE A 200 7.86 -9.93 -7.73
C PHE A 200 8.37 -11.12 -6.91
N LEU A 201 8.90 -12.16 -7.57
CA LEU A 201 9.45 -13.35 -6.89
C LEU A 201 10.66 -13.02 -6.03
N LEU A 202 11.58 -12.19 -6.53
CA LEU A 202 12.74 -11.72 -5.78
C LEU A 202 12.30 -10.90 -4.56
N THR A 203 11.37 -9.97 -4.75
CA THR A 203 10.83 -9.14 -3.65
C THR A 203 10.19 -10.00 -2.57
N ALA A 204 9.34 -10.96 -2.96
CA ALA A 204 8.72 -11.90 -2.02
C ALA A 204 9.76 -12.69 -1.24
N ARG A 205 10.77 -13.25 -1.92
CA ARG A 205 11.85 -14.00 -1.28
C ARG A 205 12.58 -13.17 -0.23
N LEU A 206 13.03 -11.96 -0.57
CA LEU A 206 13.73 -11.07 0.35
C LEU A 206 12.90 -10.74 1.59
N MET A 207 11.60 -10.50 1.40
CA MET A 207 10.70 -10.15 2.51
C MET A 207 10.40 -11.33 3.43
N PHE A 208 10.21 -12.54 2.88
CA PHE A 208 10.02 -13.75 3.70
C PHE A 208 11.30 -14.14 4.46
N GLU A 209 12.48 -14.02 3.84
CA GLU A 209 13.77 -14.21 4.52
C GLU A 209 13.94 -13.21 5.66
N LEU A 210 13.65 -11.92 5.43
CA LEU A 210 13.68 -10.89 6.49
C LEU A 210 12.72 -11.21 7.64
N ALA A 211 11.49 -11.65 7.34
CA ALA A 211 10.52 -12.02 8.37
C ALA A 211 11.00 -13.22 9.22
N ALA A 212 11.62 -14.23 8.59
CA ALA A 212 12.19 -15.37 9.31
C ALA A 212 13.35 -14.95 10.22
N GLU A 213 14.22 -14.05 9.77
CA GLU A 213 15.34 -13.56 10.57
C GLU A 213 14.92 -12.67 11.73
N LEU A 214 13.86 -11.86 11.58
CA LEU A 214 13.29 -11.12 12.69
C LEU A 214 12.79 -12.06 13.80
N LYS A 215 12.23 -13.22 13.42
CA LYS A 215 11.85 -14.26 14.38
C LYS A 215 13.05 -14.88 15.07
N GLU A 216 14.07 -15.28 14.31
CA GLU A 216 15.27 -15.93 14.84
C GLU A 216 16.06 -15.01 15.77
N LYS A 217 16.28 -13.76 15.37
CA LYS A 217 17.18 -12.83 16.06
C LYS A 217 16.51 -12.04 17.17
N LEU A 218 15.23 -11.68 17.01
CA LEU A 218 14.50 -10.80 17.94
C LEU A 218 13.29 -11.48 18.58
N GLY A 219 12.96 -12.72 18.21
CA GLY A 219 11.78 -13.42 18.72
C GLY A 219 10.44 -12.93 18.15
N ILE A 220 10.47 -11.93 17.26
CA ILE A 220 9.28 -11.27 16.70
C ILE A 220 8.55 -12.19 15.72
N HIS A 221 7.26 -12.40 15.95
CA HIS A 221 6.40 -13.07 14.97
C HIS A 221 5.76 -12.01 14.07
N VAL A 222 6.14 -12.02 12.79
CA VAL A 222 5.58 -11.13 11.78
C VAL A 222 4.18 -11.63 11.39
N GLU A 223 3.15 -10.81 11.65
CA GLU A 223 1.74 -11.15 11.40
C GLU A 223 1.35 -10.99 9.92
N PHE A 224 2.02 -10.11 9.19
CA PHE A 224 1.81 -9.92 7.76
C PHE A 224 3.08 -9.47 7.03
N VAL A 225 3.17 -9.82 5.75
CA VAL A 225 4.19 -9.34 4.81
C VAL A 225 3.48 -8.55 3.72
N ASN A 226 3.72 -7.24 3.66
CA ASN A 226 3.22 -6.38 2.60
C ASN A 226 4.31 -6.17 1.55
N LEU A 227 4.05 -6.69 0.34
CA LEU A 227 4.99 -6.66 -0.79
C LEU A 227 4.90 -5.36 -1.61
N GLY A 228 4.01 -4.44 -1.22
CA GLY A 228 3.71 -3.23 -1.97
C GLY A 228 2.85 -3.49 -3.20
N GLY A 229 2.66 -2.44 -4.00
CA GLY A 229 1.96 -2.50 -5.28
C GLY A 229 2.92 -2.58 -6.47
N GLY A 230 2.57 -1.87 -7.55
CA GLY A 230 3.45 -1.72 -8.71
C GLY A 230 3.14 -2.68 -9.86
N PHE A 231 2.03 -3.43 -9.82
CA PHE A 231 1.55 -4.18 -10.98
C PHE A 231 1.33 -3.28 -12.20
N GLY A 232 2.00 -3.59 -13.30
CA GLY A 232 1.83 -2.88 -14.56
C GLY A 232 0.49 -3.17 -15.23
N ILE A 233 0.02 -2.18 -15.99
CA ILE A 233 -1.11 -2.31 -16.89
C ILE A 233 -0.66 -2.01 -18.32
N PRO A 234 -1.27 -2.66 -19.33
CA PRO A 234 -0.99 -2.34 -20.73
C PRO A 234 -1.52 -0.94 -21.04
N TYR A 235 -0.66 0.05 -21.20
CA TYR A 235 -1.09 1.38 -21.64
C TYR A 235 -1.43 1.38 -23.13
N ARG A 236 -0.69 0.59 -23.91
CA ARG A 236 -0.87 0.43 -25.35
C ARG A 236 -1.32 -1.00 -25.69
N PRO A 237 -1.87 -1.25 -26.91
CA PRO A 237 -2.31 -2.58 -27.32
C PRO A 237 -1.18 -3.61 -27.47
N GLU A 238 0.01 -3.15 -27.89
CA GLU A 238 1.27 -3.91 -27.89
C GLU A 238 1.80 -4.18 -26.48
#